data_AF-A0A165CZX5-F1
#
_entry.id   AF-A0A165CZX5-F1
#
_cell.length_a   1.000
_cell.length_b   1.000
_cell.length_c   1.000
_cell.angle_alpha   90.00
_cell.angle_beta   90.00
_cell.angle_gamma   90.00
#
_symmetry.space_group_name_H-M   'P 1'
#
loop_
_entity.id
_entity.type
_entity.pdbx_description
1 polymer ?
#
loop_
_entity_poly.entity_id
_entity_poly.type
_entity_poly.pdbx_seq_one_letter_code
_entity_poly.pdbx_strand_id
1 'polypeptide(L)'
;MCRTDSSIELGSGVLHFDSKEIPDPPYISFAKDLDKLDRMWDDHSPSWDNSSPLILRETSIALIHWPKVYHYRQDKCWAGIKQHWSTWKVPASPFLVTEYRLLTPTGFWQKYSEGGKRLPVTKIAALQRKARKAHDENLVAQAKVTFGDRFSDMFAYRKGGESTPRVMTSASSIA
;
A
#
# COMPACT_ATOMS: atom_id res chain seq x y z
N MET A 1 1.55 32.26 14.04
CA MET A 1 0.39 31.48 13.54
C MET A 1 0.84 30.75 12.28
N CYS A 2 1.11 29.44 12.36
CA CYS A 2 1.50 28.67 11.18
C CYS A 2 0.23 28.21 10.46
N ARG A 3 0.01 28.66 9.22
CA ARG A 3 -0.98 28.06 8.33
C ARG A 3 -0.51 26.65 7.97
N THR A 4 -1.15 25.63 8.52
CA THR A 4 -1.01 24.24 8.09
C THR A 4 -2.07 23.94 7.04
N ASP A 5 -2.01 24.69 5.93
CA ASP A 5 -2.85 24.42 4.77
C ASP A 5 -2.21 23.25 4.02
N SER A 6 -2.86 22.09 4.06
CA SER A 6 -2.39 20.86 3.42
C SER A 6 -3.15 20.64 2.13
N SER A 7 -2.51 20.03 1.14
CA SER A 7 -3.15 19.73 -0.14
C SER A 7 -2.96 18.28 -0.56
N ILE A 8 -3.95 17.77 -1.30
CA ILE A 8 -3.96 16.45 -1.89
C ILE A 8 -4.47 16.50 -3.32
N GLU A 9 -3.83 15.73 -4.20
CA GLU A 9 -4.25 15.53 -5.57
C GLU A 9 -5.20 14.34 -5.62
N LEU A 10 -6.43 14.60 -6.05
CA LEU A 10 -7.49 13.62 -6.26
C LEU A 10 -7.78 13.51 -7.75
N GLY A 11 -8.50 12.46 -8.16
CA GLY A 11 -8.99 12.32 -9.54
C GLY A 11 -9.92 13.47 -9.96
N SER A 12 -10.56 14.15 -8.99
CA SER A 12 -11.40 15.34 -9.20
C SER A 12 -10.63 16.67 -9.18
N GLY A 13 -9.32 16.66 -8.89
CA GLY A 13 -8.48 17.85 -8.79
C GLY A 13 -7.77 18.00 -7.45
N VAL A 14 -7.18 19.17 -7.21
CA VAL A 14 -6.45 19.46 -5.96
C VAL A 14 -7.42 19.92 -4.88
N LEU A 15 -7.41 19.24 -3.74
CA LEU A 15 -8.17 19.62 -2.54
C LEU A 15 -7.22 20.20 -1.49
N HIS A 16 -7.56 21.41 -1.02
CA HIS A 16 -6.90 22.07 0.11
C HIS A 16 -7.72 21.86 1.39
N PHE A 17 -7.06 21.54 2.50
CA PHE A 17 -7.70 21.26 3.78
C PHE A 17 -6.81 21.64 4.97
N ASP A 18 -7.44 22.01 6.08
CA ASP A 18 -6.73 22.19 7.36
C ASP A 18 -6.67 20.84 8.11
N SER A 19 -5.54 20.59 8.77
CA SER A 19 -5.36 19.51 9.74
C SER A 19 -6.51 19.34 10.77
N LYS A 20 -7.17 20.44 11.15
CA LYS A 20 -8.29 20.47 12.10
C LYS A 20 -9.60 19.93 11.52
N GLU A 21 -9.74 19.94 10.20
CA GLU A 21 -10.93 19.44 9.49
C GLU A 21 -10.91 17.92 9.34
N ILE A 22 -9.74 17.29 9.53
CA ILE A 22 -9.57 15.85 9.43
C ILE A 22 -10.31 15.19 10.60
N PRO A 23 -11.34 14.36 10.38
CA PRO A 23 -12.01 13.63 11.46
C PRO A 23 -11.11 12.52 12.00
N ASP A 24 -11.49 11.94 13.15
CA ASP A 24 -10.84 10.71 13.58
C ASP A 24 -11.12 9.59 12.56
N PRO A 25 -10.12 8.74 12.28
CA PRO A 25 -10.22 7.79 11.21
C PRO A 25 -11.25 6.70 11.57
N PRO A 26 -12.25 6.47 10.71
CA PRO A 26 -13.36 5.59 11.03
C PRO A 26 -12.92 4.12 11.02
N TYR A 27 -13.53 3.30 11.88
CA TYR A 27 -13.28 1.86 11.84
C TYR A 27 -13.85 1.25 10.56
N ILE A 28 -12.98 0.68 9.73
CA ILE A 28 -13.34 0.03 8.47
C ILE A 28 -12.67 -1.33 8.32
N SER A 29 -13.42 -2.29 7.79
CA SER A 29 -12.95 -3.65 7.51
C SER A 29 -13.55 -4.17 6.21
N PHE A 30 -12.69 -4.76 5.38
CA PHE A 30 -13.06 -5.37 4.09
C PHE A 30 -12.84 -6.88 4.08
N ALA A 31 -12.75 -7.50 5.26
CA ALA A 31 -12.42 -8.92 5.40
C ALA A 31 -13.42 -9.85 4.67
N LYS A 32 -14.65 -9.38 4.43
CA LYS A 32 -15.72 -10.14 3.77
C LYS A 32 -16.14 -9.56 2.42
N ASP A 33 -15.63 -8.39 2.05
CA ASP A 33 -16.14 -7.61 0.92
C ASP A 33 -14.98 -6.87 0.21
N LEU A 34 -14.32 -7.61 -0.69
CA LEU A 34 -13.25 -7.06 -1.52
C LEU A 34 -13.79 -6.21 -2.67
N ASP A 35 -15.03 -6.44 -3.09
CA ASP A 35 -15.70 -5.58 -4.09
C ASP A 35 -15.84 -4.16 -3.54
N LYS A 36 -16.25 -4.02 -2.28
CA LYS A 36 -16.29 -2.72 -1.60
C LYS A 36 -14.90 -2.11 -1.42
N LEU A 37 -13.88 -2.93 -1.11
CA LEU A 37 -12.51 -2.42 -1.05
C LEU A 37 -12.08 -1.85 -2.41
N ASP A 38 -12.36 -2.56 -3.49
CA ASP A 38 -12.00 -2.16 -4.85
C ASP A 38 -12.61 -0.82 -5.24
N ARG A 39 -13.90 -0.63 -4.96
CA ARG A 39 -14.64 0.61 -5.24
C ARG A 39 -14.21 1.79 -4.40
N MET A 40 -13.64 1.55 -3.22
CA MET A 40 -13.21 2.59 -2.30
C MET A 40 -11.70 2.90 -2.37
N TRP A 41 -10.93 2.11 -3.11
CA TRP A 41 -9.46 2.13 -3.01
C TRP A 41 -8.85 3.35 -3.67
N ASP A 42 -9.26 3.67 -4.89
CA ASP A 42 -8.54 4.53 -5.82
C ASP A 42 -9.53 5.32 -6.67
N ASP A 43 -9.48 6.64 -6.54
CA ASP A 43 -10.35 7.61 -7.22
C ASP A 43 -10.05 7.80 -8.71
N HIS A 44 -8.94 7.27 -9.19
CA HIS A 44 -8.61 7.22 -10.63
C HIS A 44 -9.12 5.94 -11.30
N SER A 45 -9.67 5.01 -10.51
CA SER A 45 -10.17 3.74 -11.02
C SER A 45 -11.59 3.89 -11.62
N PRO A 46 -11.92 3.19 -12.71
CA PRO A 46 -13.30 3.13 -13.20
C PRO A 46 -14.27 2.45 -12.21
N SER A 47 -13.77 1.72 -11.20
CA SER A 47 -14.61 1.15 -10.16
C SER A 47 -14.88 2.11 -8.99
N TRP A 48 -14.27 3.30 -8.98
CA TRP A 48 -14.55 4.33 -7.98
C TRP A 48 -16.00 4.78 -8.03
N ASP A 49 -16.73 4.60 -6.93
CA ASP A 49 -18.15 4.95 -6.81
C ASP A 49 -18.39 6.23 -6.01
N ASN A 50 -17.33 7.02 -5.80
CA ASN A 50 -17.34 8.22 -4.97
C ASN A 50 -17.75 7.97 -3.50
N SER A 51 -17.62 6.72 -3.01
CA SER A 51 -17.94 6.33 -1.65
C SER A 51 -16.68 6.27 -0.78
N SER A 52 -16.64 7.06 0.28
CA SER A 52 -15.63 6.95 1.32
C SER A 52 -16.18 7.42 2.67
N PRO A 53 -15.83 6.77 3.78
CA PRO A 53 -16.19 7.26 5.10
C PRO A 53 -15.36 8.48 5.51
N LEU A 54 -14.27 8.79 4.79
CA LEU A 54 -13.53 10.02 4.95
C LEU A 54 -14.02 11.04 3.92
N ILE A 55 -14.75 12.03 4.40
CA ILE A 55 -15.25 13.15 3.60
C ILE A 55 -14.60 14.43 4.12
N LEU A 56 -13.95 15.17 3.23
CA LEU A 56 -13.38 16.48 3.52
C LEU A 56 -13.99 17.50 2.57
N ARG A 57 -14.60 18.56 3.11
CA ARG A 57 -15.23 19.62 2.31
C ARG A 57 -16.15 19.07 1.21
N GLU A 58 -17.06 18.19 1.62
CA GLU A 58 -18.02 17.50 0.73
C GLU A 58 -17.39 16.58 -0.34
N THR A 59 -16.08 16.37 -0.29
CA THR A 59 -15.35 15.50 -1.21
C THR A 59 -14.98 14.18 -0.53
N SER A 60 -15.40 13.06 -1.11
CA SER A 60 -15.01 11.71 -0.68
C SER A 60 -13.54 11.44 -0.98
N ILE A 61 -12.78 10.99 0.02
CA ILE A 61 -11.34 10.73 -0.11
C ILE A 61 -11.09 9.22 -0.21
N ALA A 62 -10.61 8.75 -1.37
CA ALA A 62 -10.27 7.35 -1.59
C ALA A 62 -9.19 6.82 -0.62
N LEU A 63 -9.20 5.51 -0.32
CA LEU A 63 -8.33 4.91 0.69
C LEU A 63 -6.82 5.05 0.39
N ILE A 64 -6.44 5.12 -0.88
CA ILE A 64 -5.04 5.29 -1.32
C ILE A 64 -4.42 6.57 -0.75
N HIS A 65 -5.25 7.59 -0.54
CA HIS A 65 -4.89 8.95 -0.12
C HIS A 65 -4.79 9.12 1.39
N TRP A 66 -5.37 8.21 2.17
CA TRP A 66 -5.47 8.32 3.63
C TRP A 66 -4.14 8.55 4.35
N PRO A 67 -3.01 7.90 4.00
CA PRO A 67 -1.75 8.20 4.64
C PRO A 67 -1.33 9.65 4.47
N LYS A 68 -1.56 10.25 3.29
CA LYS A 68 -1.17 11.64 3.05
C LYS A 68 -2.04 12.59 3.88
N VAL A 69 -3.32 12.28 4.03
CA VAL A 69 -4.22 13.03 4.91
C VAL A 69 -3.80 12.91 6.38
N TYR A 70 -3.65 11.68 6.89
CA TYR A 70 -3.35 11.44 8.31
C TYR A 70 -1.87 11.64 8.68
N HIS A 71 -0.94 11.75 7.73
CA HIS A 71 0.48 11.99 8.02
C HIS A 71 0.71 13.25 8.86
N TYR A 72 -0.12 14.28 8.65
CA TYR A 72 0.01 15.57 9.33
C TYR A 72 -0.65 15.60 10.72
N ARG A 73 -1.49 14.61 11.04
CA ARG A 73 -2.01 14.43 12.40
C ARG A 73 -0.99 13.61 13.20
N GLN A 74 -0.28 14.27 14.13
CA GLN A 74 0.61 13.61 15.10
C GLN A 74 -0.17 12.81 16.17
N ASP A 75 -1.34 12.27 15.84
CA ASP A 75 -2.20 11.55 16.76
C ASP A 75 -1.95 10.04 16.69
N LYS A 76 -2.24 9.36 17.79
CA LYS A 76 -2.14 7.90 17.90
C LYS A 76 -3.23 7.19 17.06
N CYS A 77 -4.18 7.93 16.50
CA CYS A 77 -5.34 7.40 15.79
C CYS A 77 -4.94 6.75 14.45
N TRP A 78 -3.97 7.33 13.73
CA TRP A 78 -3.42 6.72 12.52
C TRP A 78 -2.77 5.35 12.78
N ALA A 79 -2.19 5.12 13.97
CA ALA A 79 -1.43 3.89 14.24
C ALA A 79 -2.27 2.60 14.09
N GLY A 80 -3.53 2.62 14.53
CA GLY A 80 -4.43 1.46 14.41
C GLY A 80 -4.86 1.18 12.97
N ILE A 81 -5.24 2.23 12.24
CA ILE A 81 -5.71 2.09 10.86
C ILE A 81 -4.55 1.86 9.89
N LYS A 82 -3.35 2.35 10.20
CA LYS A 82 -2.13 2.06 9.45
C LYS A 82 -1.88 0.56 9.31
N GLN A 83 -2.18 -0.27 10.31
CA GLN A 83 -1.98 -1.72 10.21
C GLN A 83 -2.96 -2.39 9.24
N HIS A 84 -4.24 -2.00 9.30
CA HIS A 84 -5.26 -2.48 8.36
C HIS A 84 -5.01 -1.97 6.95
N TRP A 85 -4.74 -0.68 6.82
CA TRP A 85 -4.34 -0.05 5.56
C TRP A 85 -3.08 -0.68 4.99
N SER A 86 -2.07 -0.99 5.81
CA SER A 86 -0.87 -1.73 5.39
C SER A 86 -1.17 -3.18 5.03
N THR A 87 -2.31 -3.74 5.42
CA THR A 87 -2.74 -5.06 4.94
C THR A 87 -3.43 -4.96 3.59
N TRP A 88 -4.21 -3.90 3.35
CA TRP A 88 -4.82 -3.63 2.05
C TRP A 88 -3.79 -3.19 1.00
N LYS A 89 -2.85 -2.32 1.40
CA LYS A 89 -1.75 -1.87 0.55
C LYS A 89 -0.64 -2.90 0.42
N VAL A 90 -0.30 -3.62 1.50
CA VAL A 90 0.99 -4.28 1.73
C VAL A 90 2.19 -3.34 1.55
N PRO A 91 3.14 -3.23 2.51
CA PRO A 91 4.13 -2.15 2.55
C PRO A 91 5.14 -2.06 1.39
N ALA A 92 5.03 -2.89 0.35
CA ALA A 92 5.93 -2.88 -0.80
C ALA A 92 5.23 -2.80 -2.18
N SER A 93 3.89 -2.91 -2.29
CA SER A 93 3.16 -2.74 -3.58
C SER A 93 1.65 -3.04 -3.43
N PRO A 94 0.74 -2.30 -4.15
CA PRO A 94 -0.74 -2.35 -4.04
C PRO A 94 -1.44 -3.66 -4.47
N PHE A 95 -0.86 -4.84 -4.22
CA PHE A 95 -1.27 -6.06 -4.91
C PHE A 95 -2.59 -6.72 -4.48
N LEU A 96 -3.19 -6.48 -3.31
CA LEU A 96 -4.46 -7.17 -3.03
C LEU A 96 -5.57 -6.68 -3.96
N VAL A 97 -5.73 -5.37 -4.08
CA VAL A 97 -6.67 -4.75 -5.04
C VAL A 97 -6.15 -4.89 -6.47
N THR A 98 -4.85 -4.70 -6.72
CA THR A 98 -4.32 -4.85 -8.09
C THR A 98 -4.45 -6.28 -8.62
N GLU A 99 -4.10 -7.32 -7.85
CA GLU A 99 -4.27 -8.70 -8.28
C GLU A 99 -5.76 -9.07 -8.42
N TYR A 100 -6.61 -8.54 -7.55
CA TYR A 100 -8.06 -8.68 -7.66
C TYR A 100 -8.61 -8.10 -8.97
N ARG A 101 -8.14 -6.89 -9.35
CA ARG A 101 -8.46 -6.25 -10.64
C ARG A 101 -7.89 -7.05 -11.82
N LEU A 102 -6.64 -7.49 -11.74
CA LEU A 102 -5.95 -8.22 -12.82
C LEU A 102 -6.57 -9.60 -13.11
N LEU A 103 -6.94 -10.35 -12.07
CA LEU A 103 -7.50 -11.69 -12.22
C LEU A 103 -9.02 -11.71 -12.40
N THR A 104 -9.68 -10.55 -12.30
CA THR A 104 -11.13 -10.40 -12.09
C THR A 104 -11.60 -11.03 -10.77
N PRO A 105 -12.78 -10.67 -10.24
CA PRO A 105 -13.33 -11.30 -9.03
C PRO A 105 -13.37 -12.83 -9.12
N THR A 106 -13.80 -13.38 -10.26
CA THR A 106 -13.93 -14.82 -10.47
C THR A 106 -12.57 -15.52 -10.45
N GLY A 107 -11.60 -15.04 -11.23
CA GLY A 107 -10.26 -15.63 -11.28
C GLY A 107 -9.50 -15.49 -9.97
N PHE A 108 -9.67 -14.36 -9.27
CA PHE A 108 -9.10 -14.16 -7.94
C PHE A 108 -9.62 -15.20 -6.95
N TRP A 109 -10.94 -15.41 -6.90
CA TRP A 109 -11.51 -16.40 -5.98
C TRP A 109 -11.26 -17.84 -6.42
N GLN A 110 -11.09 -18.11 -7.71
CA GLN A 110 -10.63 -19.42 -8.17
C GLN A 110 -9.22 -19.72 -7.66
N LYS A 111 -8.32 -18.73 -7.67
CA LYS A 111 -6.96 -18.85 -7.13
C LYS A 111 -6.93 -18.98 -5.61
N TYR A 112 -7.77 -18.22 -4.90
CA TYR A 112 -7.75 -18.12 -3.44
C TYR A 112 -8.93 -18.81 -2.75
N SER A 113 -9.37 -19.95 -3.29
CA SER A 113 -10.31 -20.85 -2.62
C SER A 113 -9.72 -22.25 -2.45
N GLU A 114 -9.94 -22.85 -1.28
CA GLU A 114 -9.56 -24.24 -0.98
C GLU A 114 -10.85 -25.03 -0.67
N GLY A 115 -11.09 -26.14 -1.39
CA GLY A 115 -12.29 -26.96 -1.19
C GLY A 115 -13.61 -26.19 -1.39
N GLY A 116 -13.65 -25.24 -2.33
CA GLY A 116 -14.81 -24.38 -2.59
C GLY A 116 -15.03 -23.26 -1.57
N LYS A 117 -14.16 -23.12 -0.57
CA LYS A 117 -14.23 -22.04 0.42
C LYS A 117 -13.16 -20.99 0.17
N ARG A 118 -13.57 -19.72 0.09
CA ARG A 118 -12.68 -18.57 -0.03
C ARG A 118 -11.76 -18.48 1.19
N LEU A 119 -10.47 -18.29 0.95
CA LEU A 119 -9.51 -18.06 2.02
C LEU A 119 -9.74 -16.70 2.70
N PRO A 120 -9.48 -16.59 4.02
CA PRO A 120 -9.51 -15.30 4.69
C PRO A 120 -8.51 -14.32 4.07
N VAL A 121 -8.88 -13.04 3.95
CA VAL A 121 -8.04 -11.98 3.37
C VAL A 121 -6.65 -11.90 4.05
N THR A 122 -6.58 -12.16 5.36
CA THR A 122 -5.31 -12.21 6.10
C THR A 122 -4.40 -13.35 5.64
N LYS A 123 -4.95 -14.53 5.35
CA LYS A 123 -4.22 -15.69 4.79
C LYS A 123 -3.77 -15.38 3.36
N ILE A 124 -4.63 -14.79 2.54
CA ILE A 124 -4.28 -14.36 1.17
C ILE A 124 -3.12 -13.35 1.19
N ALA A 125 -3.22 -12.31 2.03
CA ALA A 125 -2.16 -11.32 2.18
C ALA A 125 -0.84 -11.95 2.65
N ALA A 126 -0.89 -12.94 3.55
CA ALA A 126 0.30 -13.70 3.97
C ALA A 126 0.92 -14.52 2.83
N LEU A 127 0.09 -15.21 2.02
CA LEU A 127 0.55 -15.94 0.84
C LEU A 127 1.21 -15.01 -0.18
N GLN A 128 0.60 -13.87 -0.49
CA GLN A 128 1.19 -12.86 -1.38
C GLN A 128 2.49 -12.28 -0.83
N ARG A 129 2.60 -12.06 0.50
CA ARG A 129 3.86 -11.63 1.13
C ARG A 129 4.96 -12.69 0.98
N LYS A 130 4.64 -13.96 1.19
CA LYS A 130 5.58 -15.07 1.03
C LYS A 130 6.06 -15.20 -0.42
N ALA A 131 5.13 -15.14 -1.38
CA ALA A 131 5.47 -15.22 -2.80
C ALA A 131 6.39 -14.08 -3.25
N ARG A 132 6.15 -12.86 -2.75
CA ARG A 132 7.03 -11.70 -3.02
C ARG A 132 8.40 -11.86 -2.40
N LYS A 133 8.47 -12.26 -1.13
CA LYS A 133 9.77 -12.51 -0.49
C LYS A 133 10.61 -13.50 -1.31
N ALA A 134 9.99 -14.58 -1.79
CA ALA A 134 10.67 -15.54 -2.66
C ALA A 134 11.08 -14.93 -4.02
N HIS A 135 10.24 -14.09 -4.62
CA HIS A 135 10.57 -13.39 -5.86
C HIS A 135 11.72 -12.38 -5.69
N ASP A 136 11.69 -11.59 -4.62
CA ASP A 136 12.72 -10.62 -4.25
C ASP A 136 14.05 -11.33 -3.98
N GLU A 137 14.02 -12.45 -3.26
CA GLU A 137 15.18 -13.31 -3.02
C GLU A 137 15.76 -13.85 -4.34
N ASN A 138 14.90 -14.26 -5.29
CA ASN A 138 15.33 -14.68 -6.61
C ASN A 138 15.95 -13.55 -7.43
N LEU A 139 15.39 -12.34 -7.40
CA LEU A 139 15.97 -11.17 -8.08
C LEU A 139 17.34 -10.81 -7.50
N VAL A 140 17.47 -10.80 -6.17
CA VAL A 140 18.75 -10.57 -5.49
C VAL A 140 19.76 -11.65 -5.88
N ALA A 141 19.35 -12.92 -5.92
CA ALA A 141 20.21 -14.03 -6.32
C ALA A 141 20.66 -13.90 -7.79
N GLN A 142 19.75 -13.56 -8.70
CA GLN A 142 20.08 -13.31 -10.11
C GLN A 142 21.05 -12.14 -10.26
N ALA A 143 20.81 -11.01 -9.59
CA ALA A 143 21.71 -9.87 -9.63
C ALA A 143 23.10 -10.22 -9.08
N LYS A 144 23.20 -11.01 -7.99
CA LYS A 144 24.49 -11.51 -7.49
C LYS A 144 25.23 -12.35 -8.54
N VAL A 145 24.53 -13.20 -9.29
CA VAL A 145 25.12 -13.97 -10.39
C VAL A 145 25.57 -13.06 -11.53
N THR A 146 24.74 -12.10 -11.93
CA THR A 146 25.02 -11.19 -13.06
C THR A 146 26.18 -10.25 -12.79
N PHE A 147 26.25 -9.66 -11.59
CA PHE A 147 27.22 -8.63 -11.28
C PHE A 147 28.47 -9.16 -10.57
N GLY A 148 28.44 -10.39 -10.03
CA GLY A 148 29.59 -11.04 -9.41
C GLY A 148 30.28 -10.13 -8.39
N ASP A 149 31.58 -9.93 -8.55
CA ASP A 149 32.40 -9.09 -7.67
C ASP A 149 31.97 -7.61 -7.66
N ARG A 150 31.29 -7.13 -8.71
CA ARG A 150 30.79 -5.75 -8.82
C ARG A 150 29.45 -5.54 -8.13
N PHE A 151 28.82 -6.59 -7.60
CA PHE A 151 27.52 -6.48 -6.95
C PHE A 151 27.55 -5.52 -5.76
N SER A 152 28.57 -5.62 -4.90
CA SER A 152 28.73 -4.72 -3.75
C SER A 152 29.05 -3.29 -4.15
N ASP A 153 29.70 -3.08 -5.29
CA ASP A 153 30.04 -1.74 -5.77
C ASP A 153 28.81 -1.04 -6.38
N MET A 154 27.95 -1.80 -7.05
CA MET A 154 26.75 -1.27 -7.70
C MET A 154 25.57 -1.11 -6.74
N PHE A 155 25.43 -2.02 -5.78
CA PHE A 155 24.29 -2.08 -4.88
C PHE A 155 24.74 -1.86 -3.44
N ALA A 156 25.49 -0.80 -3.17
CA ALA A 156 25.78 -0.37 -1.80
C ALA A 156 25.54 1.13 -1.63
N TYR A 157 25.15 1.51 -0.42
CA TYR A 157 25.11 2.91 -0.01
C TYR A 157 25.91 3.11 1.27
N ARG A 158 26.47 4.31 1.43
CA ARG A 158 27.06 4.73 2.70
C ARG A 158 26.01 5.41 3.55
N LYS A 159 25.83 4.90 4.76
CA LYS A 159 25.07 5.57 5.80
C LYS A 159 26.02 6.51 6.54
N GLY A 160 25.63 7.77 6.74
CA GLY A 160 26.49 8.78 7.39
C GLY A 160 27.05 8.28 8.73
N GLY A 161 28.38 8.33 8.86
CA GLY A 161 29.11 7.89 10.05
C GLY A 161 29.66 6.46 10.01
N GLU A 162 29.31 5.63 9.02
CA GLU A 162 29.87 4.27 8.87
C GLU A 162 31.02 4.24 7.85
N SER A 163 32.12 3.56 8.19
CA SER A 163 33.30 3.40 7.34
C SER A 163 33.14 2.32 6.26
N THR A 164 32.25 1.35 6.48
CA THR A 164 31.94 0.28 5.52
C THR A 164 30.62 0.56 4.79
N PRO A 165 30.57 0.44 3.45
CA PRO A 165 29.32 0.54 2.70
C PRO A 165 28.35 -0.58 3.09
N ARG A 166 27.06 -0.26 3.21
CA ARG A 166 26.03 -1.28 3.39
C ARG A 166 25.59 -1.78 2.02
N VAL A 167 25.83 -3.06 1.76
CA VAL A 167 25.30 -3.73 0.57
C VAL A 167 23.78 -3.86 0.71
N MET A 168 23.08 -3.40 -0.31
CA MET A 168 21.64 -3.48 -0.43
C MET A 168 21.23 -4.94 -0.56
N THR A 169 20.27 -5.36 0.26
CA THR A 169 19.75 -6.74 0.27
C THR A 169 18.28 -6.81 -0.14
N SER A 170 17.63 -5.67 -0.39
CA SER A 170 16.24 -5.58 -0.82
C SER A 170 16.14 -5.47 -2.35
N ALA A 171 15.27 -6.27 -2.96
CA ALA A 171 15.05 -6.26 -4.42
C ALA A 171 14.63 -4.88 -4.95
N SER A 172 13.86 -4.10 -4.19
CA SER A 172 13.47 -2.72 -4.53
C SER A 172 14.64 -1.71 -4.59
N SER A 173 15.85 -2.15 -4.28
CA SER A 173 17.08 -1.35 -4.37
C SER A 173 18.10 -1.97 -5.31
N ILE A 174 17.76 -3.11 -5.92
CA ILE A 174 18.60 -3.87 -6.85
C ILE A 174 18.00 -3.89 -8.26
N ALA A 175 16.68 -3.72 -8.38
CA ALA A 175 15.91 -3.67 -9.62
C ALA A 175 15.47 -2.25 -9.99
#